data_AF-A0A531K522-F1
#
_entry.id   AF-A0A531K522-F1
#
_cell.length_a   1.000
_cell.length_b   1.000
_cell.length_c   1.000
_cell.angle_alpha   90.00
_cell.angle_beta   90.00
_cell.angle_gamma   90.00
#
_symmetry.space_group_name_H-M   'P 1'
#
loop_
_entity.id
_entity.type
_entity.pdbx_description
1 polymer ?
#
loop_
_entity_poly.entity_id
_entity_poly.type
_entity_poly.pdbx_seq_one_letter_code
_entity_poly.pdbx_strand_id
1 'polypeptide(L)'
;VQQIAASFGLEVRSERQSRLLGTTLARFGIPDGRPVGVVLAQLAADGRTRRREPNHVYSLQQAAGIVNYAFDRIALDAKAASGENVRVAVIDTGIDDTNPALSGVIADQFDAMPNVPIEKRDHGTSIDGLIAGVGALKGMAPGAKIYHARAFEGGKSTMDVILSALDWAAEQDVRIINMSFVGPKNDLLGIACRNARSLGIVLVAAAGNNGPKAPYGYPAAFDGVIAVTATDAKDGLMPQANRGAYVFISAPGVEMVAPSGAGSDVVTGTSFAAAIVSGAIANLIHVAPDRSADEIEKALADTARDLGPKGRDNDFGYGLLDTKAAEAVKKE
;
A
#
# COMPACT_ATOMS: atom_id res chain seq x y z
N VAL A 1 -28.09 36.68 -19.38
CA VAL A 1 -28.34 35.34 -18.81
C VAL A 1 -29.64 35.29 -17.99
N GLN A 2 -29.83 36.16 -16.99
CA GLN A 2 -31.05 36.18 -16.15
C GLN A 2 -32.38 36.30 -16.93
N GLN A 3 -32.43 37.14 -17.96
CA GLN A 3 -33.64 37.27 -18.80
C GLN A 3 -33.98 35.98 -19.57
N ILE A 4 -32.97 35.19 -19.99
CA ILE A 4 -33.19 33.89 -20.64
C ILE A 4 -33.74 32.91 -19.60
N ALA A 5 -33.16 32.87 -18.40
CA ALA A 5 -33.66 32.03 -17.32
C ALA A 5 -35.14 32.31 -17.00
N ALA A 6 -35.50 33.58 -16.86
CA ALA A 6 -36.89 33.98 -16.60
C ALA A 6 -37.85 33.60 -17.75
N SER A 7 -37.48 33.86 -19.01
CA SER A 7 -38.33 33.55 -20.18
C SER A 7 -38.64 32.06 -20.32
N PHE A 8 -37.72 31.19 -19.89
CA PHE A 8 -37.85 29.75 -20.06
C PHE A 8 -38.14 29.00 -18.76
N GLY A 9 -38.38 29.69 -17.63
CA GLY A 9 -38.60 29.05 -16.33
C GLY A 9 -37.40 28.21 -15.86
N LEU A 10 -36.18 28.69 -16.14
CA LEU A 10 -34.93 28.04 -15.74
C LEU A 10 -34.30 28.77 -14.55
N GLU A 11 -33.43 28.09 -13.83
CA GLU A 11 -32.66 28.67 -12.73
C GLU A 11 -31.20 28.88 -13.15
N VAL A 12 -30.63 30.06 -12.95
CA VAL A 12 -29.20 30.28 -13.23
C VAL A 12 -28.37 29.61 -12.13
N ARG A 13 -27.67 28.52 -12.48
CA ARG A 13 -26.82 27.76 -11.54
C ARG A 13 -25.37 28.21 -11.55
N SER A 14 -24.90 28.83 -12.62
CA SER A 14 -23.62 29.54 -12.68
C SER A 14 -23.50 30.35 -13.96
N GLU A 15 -22.69 31.41 -13.91
CA GLU A 15 -22.30 32.22 -15.07
C GLU A 15 -20.80 32.53 -14.95
N ARG A 16 -20.02 32.25 -16.01
CA ARG A 16 -18.57 32.52 -16.02
C ARG A 16 -18.05 32.82 -17.41
N GLN A 17 -16.97 33.60 -17.51
CA GLN A 17 -16.21 33.71 -18.76
C GLN A 17 -15.41 32.43 -19.01
N SER A 18 -15.59 31.83 -20.19
CA SER A 18 -14.76 30.72 -20.65
C SER A 18 -13.70 31.22 -21.61
N ARG A 19 -12.45 31.30 -21.13
CA ARG A 19 -11.29 31.71 -21.94
C ARG A 19 -11.10 30.83 -23.17
N LEU A 20 -11.32 29.52 -23.03
CA LEU A 20 -11.17 28.55 -24.12
C LEU A 20 -12.26 28.66 -25.18
N LEU A 21 -13.49 29.03 -24.77
CA LEU A 21 -14.61 29.19 -25.69
C LEU A 21 -14.77 30.64 -26.19
N GLY A 22 -13.96 31.57 -25.67
CA GLY A 22 -14.03 33.00 -25.99
C GLY A 22 -15.39 33.62 -25.72
N THR A 23 -16.16 33.09 -24.75
CA THR A 23 -17.55 33.52 -24.51
C THR A 23 -18.00 33.24 -23.08
N THR A 24 -19.12 33.87 -22.68
CA THR A 24 -19.78 33.61 -21.40
C THR A 24 -20.48 32.25 -21.45
N LEU A 25 -20.12 31.37 -20.52
CA LEU A 25 -20.82 30.12 -20.28
C LEU A 25 -21.81 30.31 -19.12
N ALA A 26 -23.08 30.05 -19.38
CA ALA A 26 -24.12 30.01 -18.36
C ALA A 26 -24.64 28.58 -18.22
N ARG A 27 -24.74 28.09 -16.98
CA ARG A 27 -25.36 26.81 -16.63
C ARG A 27 -26.74 27.07 -16.05
N PHE A 28 -27.75 26.45 -16.62
CA PHE A 28 -29.12 26.52 -16.13
C PHE A 28 -29.56 25.22 -15.47
N GLY A 29 -30.30 25.32 -14.37
CA GLY A 29 -31.09 24.23 -13.80
C GLY A 29 -32.50 24.27 -14.37
N ILE A 30 -33.14 23.12 -14.47
CA ILE A 30 -34.52 22.95 -14.96
C ILE A 30 -35.38 22.54 -13.75
N PRO A 31 -35.98 23.49 -13.01
CA PRO A 31 -36.60 23.20 -11.72
C PRO A 31 -37.89 22.38 -11.83
N ASP A 32 -38.58 22.47 -12.96
CA ASP A 32 -39.82 21.74 -13.24
C ASP A 32 -39.60 20.32 -13.80
N GLY A 33 -38.34 19.89 -13.92
CA GLY A 33 -37.98 18.52 -14.28
C GLY A 33 -38.24 18.13 -15.74
N ARG A 34 -38.63 19.07 -16.62
CA ARG A 34 -38.84 18.73 -18.04
C ARG A 34 -37.54 18.29 -18.73
N PRO A 35 -37.61 17.43 -19.77
CA PRO A 35 -36.40 16.88 -20.39
C PRO A 35 -35.48 17.96 -20.97
N VAL A 36 -34.16 17.78 -20.79
CA VAL A 36 -33.12 18.71 -21.29
C VAL A 36 -33.27 18.99 -22.79
N GLY A 37 -33.59 17.95 -23.59
CA GLY A 37 -33.81 18.11 -25.04
C GLY A 37 -34.93 19.07 -25.41
N VAL A 38 -36.01 19.12 -24.60
CA VAL A 38 -37.13 20.06 -24.81
C VAL A 38 -36.69 21.49 -24.55
N VAL A 39 -35.94 21.72 -23.47
CA VAL A 39 -35.40 23.05 -23.14
C VAL A 39 -34.39 23.50 -24.19
N LEU A 40 -33.53 22.62 -24.69
CA LEU A 40 -32.58 22.95 -25.75
C LEU A 40 -33.28 23.34 -27.06
N ALA A 41 -34.38 22.67 -27.41
CA ALA A 41 -35.19 23.05 -28.58
C ALA A 41 -35.85 24.42 -28.40
N GLN A 42 -36.39 24.71 -27.21
CA GLN A 42 -36.97 26.02 -26.87
C GLN A 42 -35.92 27.14 -26.93
N LEU A 43 -34.74 26.92 -26.35
CA LEU A 43 -33.61 27.86 -26.40
C LEU A 43 -33.04 28.05 -27.81
N ALA A 44 -33.15 27.04 -28.68
CA ALA A 44 -32.74 27.14 -30.08
C ALA A 44 -33.66 28.07 -30.88
N ALA A 45 -34.97 28.02 -30.63
CA ALA A 45 -35.97 28.88 -31.29
C ALA A 45 -35.87 30.35 -30.86
N ASP A 46 -35.32 30.61 -29.67
CA ASP A 46 -35.20 31.94 -29.06
C ASP A 46 -34.10 32.84 -29.67
N GLY A 47 -33.06 32.24 -30.25
CA GLY A 47 -31.98 32.98 -30.93
C GLY A 47 -31.01 33.75 -30.03
N ARG A 48 -31.28 33.94 -28.72
CA ARG A 48 -30.38 34.67 -27.80
C ARG A 48 -29.17 33.84 -27.33
N THR A 49 -29.14 32.53 -27.60
CA THR A 49 -28.01 31.65 -27.26
C THR A 49 -27.16 31.33 -28.48
N ARG A 50 -25.83 31.52 -28.38
CA ARG A 50 -24.90 31.20 -29.49
C ARG A 50 -24.77 29.69 -29.71
N ARG A 51 -24.69 28.92 -28.62
CA ARG A 51 -24.63 27.45 -28.60
C ARG A 51 -25.36 26.95 -27.35
N ARG A 52 -25.91 25.74 -27.43
CA ARG A 52 -26.67 25.09 -26.36
C ARG A 52 -26.39 23.60 -26.43
N GLU A 53 -25.96 23.04 -25.31
CA GLU A 53 -25.58 21.63 -25.19
C GLU A 53 -26.09 21.10 -23.85
N PRO A 54 -26.43 19.81 -23.74
CA PRO A 54 -26.64 19.19 -22.44
C PRO A 54 -25.36 19.31 -21.59
N ASN A 55 -25.53 19.59 -20.29
CA ASN A 55 -24.41 19.50 -19.35
C ASN A 55 -24.18 18.02 -19.01
N HIS A 56 -23.50 17.30 -19.90
CA HIS A 56 -23.16 15.91 -19.70
C HIS A 56 -22.28 15.75 -18.46
N VAL A 57 -22.65 14.81 -17.60
CA VAL A 57 -21.77 14.34 -16.53
C VAL A 57 -20.80 13.36 -17.18
N TYR A 58 -19.52 13.72 -17.16
CA TYR A 58 -18.46 12.83 -17.61
C TYR A 58 -18.02 11.99 -16.41
N SER A 59 -18.25 10.68 -16.51
CA SER A 59 -17.64 9.72 -15.60
C SER A 59 -16.27 9.33 -16.16
N LEU A 60 -15.26 9.22 -15.29
CA LEU A 60 -14.01 8.56 -15.66
C LEU A 60 -14.37 7.12 -16.08
N GLN A 61 -13.94 6.71 -17.28
CA GLN A 61 -13.93 5.29 -17.61
C GLN A 61 -13.07 4.61 -16.55
N GLN A 62 -13.65 3.68 -15.80
CA GLN A 62 -12.91 2.83 -14.87
C GLN A 62 -11.71 2.25 -15.59
N ALA A 63 -10.51 2.53 -15.08
CA ALA A 63 -9.39 1.61 -15.28
C ALA A 63 -9.92 0.23 -14.90
N ALA A 64 -9.70 -0.78 -15.74
CA ALA A 64 -9.92 -2.18 -15.40
C ALA A 64 -9.56 -2.36 -13.93
N GLY A 65 -10.56 -2.69 -13.10
CA GLY A 65 -10.54 -2.36 -11.66
C GLY A 65 -9.19 -2.70 -11.07
N ILE A 66 -8.51 -1.72 -10.46
CA ILE A 66 -7.11 -1.76 -9.98
C ILE A 66 -6.75 -3.19 -9.57
N VAL A 67 -6.32 -4.01 -10.53
CA VAL A 67 -5.93 -5.38 -10.24
C VAL A 67 -4.54 -5.18 -9.70
N ASN A 68 -4.45 -5.18 -8.37
CA ASN A 68 -3.17 -5.28 -7.71
C ASN A 68 -2.60 -6.65 -8.14
N TYR A 69 -1.77 -6.62 -9.18
CA TYR A 69 -1.19 -7.80 -9.80
C TYR A 69 -0.47 -8.67 -8.78
N ALA A 70 -0.11 -8.12 -7.61
CA ALA A 70 0.51 -8.87 -6.54
C ALA A 70 -0.30 -10.09 -6.10
N PHE A 71 -1.62 -10.00 -6.01
CA PHE A 71 -2.48 -11.13 -5.63
C PHE A 71 -2.24 -12.33 -6.55
N ASP A 72 -2.27 -12.10 -7.86
CA ASP A 72 -2.03 -13.14 -8.86
C ASP A 72 -0.60 -13.66 -8.79
N ARG A 73 0.40 -12.77 -8.63
CA ARG A 73 1.81 -13.15 -8.62
C ARG A 73 2.18 -14.03 -7.43
N ILE A 74 1.63 -13.73 -6.26
CA ILE A 74 1.87 -14.49 -5.03
C ILE A 74 0.87 -15.62 -4.81
N ALA A 75 0.02 -15.91 -5.80
CA ALA A 75 -1.01 -16.94 -5.73
C ALA A 75 -1.98 -16.78 -4.53
N LEU A 76 -2.31 -15.54 -4.16
CA LEU A 76 -3.30 -15.24 -3.13
C LEU A 76 -4.63 -14.84 -3.79
N ASP A 77 -5.70 -15.60 -3.54
CA ASP A 77 -7.03 -15.22 -4.02
C ASP A 77 -7.52 -13.98 -3.25
N ALA A 78 -7.64 -12.85 -3.95
CA ALA A 78 -8.12 -11.60 -3.39
C ALA A 78 -9.50 -11.71 -2.72
N LYS A 79 -10.32 -12.72 -3.04
CA LYS A 79 -11.60 -12.97 -2.37
C LYS A 79 -11.45 -13.74 -1.06
N ALA A 80 -10.43 -14.59 -0.94
CA ALA A 80 -10.15 -15.38 0.26
C ALA A 80 -9.20 -14.67 1.24
N ALA A 81 -8.42 -13.69 0.74
CA ALA A 81 -7.53 -12.86 1.54
C ALA A 81 -8.25 -12.23 2.74
N SER A 82 -7.74 -12.52 3.94
CA SER A 82 -8.32 -12.18 5.23
C SER A 82 -7.26 -11.65 6.21
N GLY A 83 -6.48 -12.51 6.87
CA GLY A 83 -5.61 -12.08 7.97
C GLY A 83 -6.35 -11.67 9.24
N GLU A 84 -7.63 -12.03 9.38
CA GLU A 84 -8.45 -11.70 10.55
C GLU A 84 -7.78 -12.17 11.87
N ASN A 85 -7.87 -11.31 12.89
CA ASN A 85 -7.26 -11.48 14.21
C ASN A 85 -5.72 -11.48 14.24
N VAL A 86 -5.04 -11.23 13.11
CA VAL A 86 -3.60 -11.07 13.09
C VAL A 86 -3.22 -9.62 13.34
N ARG A 87 -2.34 -9.42 14.32
CA ARG A 87 -1.78 -8.11 14.68
C ARG A 87 -0.44 -7.92 13.97
N VAL A 88 -0.33 -6.83 13.22
CA VAL A 88 0.88 -6.48 12.46
C VAL A 88 1.35 -5.11 12.90
N ALA A 89 2.57 -5.01 13.41
CA ALA A 89 3.20 -3.73 13.64
C ALA A 89 3.90 -3.23 12.37
N VAL A 90 3.81 -1.94 12.12
CA VAL A 90 4.49 -1.26 11.01
C VAL A 90 5.33 -0.14 11.59
N ILE A 91 6.64 -0.16 11.32
CA ILE A 91 7.57 0.90 11.74
C ILE A 91 7.96 1.72 10.51
N ASP A 92 7.41 2.93 10.38
CA ASP A 92 7.50 3.74 9.15
C ASP A 92 7.38 5.26 9.41
N THR A 93 7.06 6.06 8.38
CA THR A 93 6.68 7.48 8.52
C THR A 93 5.29 7.60 9.14
N GLY A 94 4.85 8.82 9.47
CA GLY A 94 3.44 9.03 9.83
C GLY A 94 2.48 8.59 8.72
N ILE A 95 1.19 8.47 9.06
CA ILE A 95 0.13 8.03 8.15
C ILE A 95 -0.99 9.07 8.02
N ASP A 96 -1.74 8.96 6.93
CA ASP A 96 -3.04 9.60 6.74
C ASP A 96 -4.14 8.56 7.02
N ASP A 97 -4.49 8.42 8.29
CA ASP A 97 -5.53 7.50 8.75
C ASP A 97 -6.95 7.89 8.29
N THR A 98 -7.10 9.06 7.64
CA THR A 98 -8.34 9.47 6.98
C THR A 98 -8.49 8.89 5.57
N ASN A 99 -7.46 8.24 5.04
CA ASN A 99 -7.55 7.53 3.77
C ASN A 99 -8.67 6.45 3.84
N PRO A 100 -9.62 6.40 2.88
CA PRO A 100 -10.69 5.41 2.90
C PRO A 100 -10.24 3.95 2.96
N ALA A 101 -9.04 3.64 2.43
CA ALA A 101 -8.47 2.31 2.48
C ALA A 101 -7.99 1.90 3.87
N LEU A 102 -7.80 2.84 4.80
CA LEU A 102 -7.38 2.56 6.19
C LEU A 102 -8.55 2.58 7.19
N SER A 103 -9.79 2.73 6.71
CA SER A 103 -10.98 2.76 7.55
C SER A 103 -11.12 1.47 8.37
N GLY A 104 -10.98 1.58 9.70
CA GLY A 104 -11.07 0.46 10.64
C GLY A 104 -9.86 -0.51 10.62
N VAL A 105 -8.78 -0.15 9.91
CA VAL A 105 -7.56 -0.96 9.76
C VAL A 105 -6.58 -0.74 10.91
N ILE A 106 -6.39 0.52 11.30
CA ILE A 106 -5.45 0.93 12.34
C ILE A 106 -6.07 0.67 13.72
N ALA A 107 -5.43 -0.19 14.52
CA ALA A 107 -5.87 -0.54 15.87
C ALA A 107 -5.22 0.33 16.95
N ASP A 108 -3.94 0.67 16.77
CA ASP A 108 -3.23 1.61 17.66
C ASP A 108 -2.12 2.33 16.89
N GLN A 109 -1.70 3.49 17.42
CA GLN A 109 -0.64 4.31 16.86
C GLN A 109 0.33 4.78 17.94
N PHE A 110 1.62 4.84 17.59
CA PHE A 110 2.67 5.38 18.44
C PHE A 110 3.55 6.34 17.64
N ASP A 111 3.87 7.49 18.24
CA ASP A 111 4.83 8.43 17.66
C ASP A 111 6.13 8.39 18.47
N ALA A 112 7.15 7.73 17.91
CA ALA A 112 8.50 7.68 18.49
C ALA A 112 9.28 8.99 18.27
N MET A 113 8.73 9.96 17.53
CA MET A 113 9.32 11.26 17.24
C MET A 113 8.35 12.43 17.51
N PRO A 114 7.71 12.52 18.70
CA PRO A 114 6.57 13.40 18.93
C PRO A 114 6.90 14.90 18.82
N ASN A 115 8.18 15.25 18.93
CA ASN A 115 8.67 16.63 18.81
C ASN A 115 9.09 17.01 17.37
N VAL A 116 8.93 16.10 16.41
CA VAL A 116 9.27 16.32 14.99
C VAL A 116 7.97 16.48 14.19
N PRO A 117 7.75 17.60 13.48
CA PRO A 117 6.56 17.79 12.64
C PRO A 117 6.43 16.70 11.57
N ILE A 118 5.19 16.32 11.24
CA ILE A 118 4.92 15.38 10.15
C ILE A 118 4.88 16.15 8.82
N GLU A 119 5.85 15.93 7.94
CA GLU A 119 5.87 16.56 6.61
C GLU A 119 5.21 15.67 5.56
N LYS A 120 5.44 14.34 5.62
CA LYS A 120 4.90 13.37 4.67
C LYS A 120 4.23 12.21 5.37
N ARG A 121 3.14 11.74 4.77
CA ARG A 121 2.33 10.61 5.26
C ARG A 121 2.22 9.45 4.28
N ASP A 122 2.70 9.66 3.04
CA ASP A 122 2.40 8.77 1.92
C ASP A 122 3.02 7.38 2.07
N HIS A 123 4.29 7.29 2.50
CA HIS A 123 5.00 6.01 2.57
C HIS A 123 4.33 5.07 3.58
N GLY A 124 4.16 5.50 4.83
CA GLY A 124 3.44 4.72 5.85
C GLY A 124 2.01 4.35 5.43
N THR A 125 1.27 5.29 4.84
CA THR A 125 -0.10 5.05 4.35
C THR A 125 -0.13 3.95 3.27
N SER A 126 0.85 3.97 2.37
CA SER A 126 1.01 2.93 1.35
C SER A 126 1.36 1.58 1.94
N ILE A 127 2.26 1.53 2.92
CA ILE A 127 2.67 0.28 3.59
C ILE A 127 1.49 -0.35 4.33
N ASP A 128 0.81 0.40 5.19
CA ASP A 128 -0.36 -0.07 5.94
C ASP A 128 -1.46 -0.54 4.99
N GLY A 129 -1.68 0.20 3.91
CA GLY A 129 -2.67 -0.10 2.88
C GLY A 129 -2.35 -1.37 2.09
N LEU A 130 -1.10 -1.60 1.71
CA LEU A 130 -0.70 -2.83 1.01
C LEU A 130 -0.82 -4.06 1.91
N ILE A 131 -0.61 -3.90 3.23
CA ILE A 131 -0.80 -4.98 4.20
C ILE A 131 -2.29 -5.24 4.41
N ALA A 132 -3.07 -4.25 4.85
CA ALA A 132 -4.41 -4.47 5.40
C ALA A 132 -5.49 -3.53 4.84
N GLY A 133 -5.22 -2.84 3.74
CA GLY A 133 -6.17 -1.91 3.13
C GLY A 133 -7.51 -2.55 2.79
N VAL A 134 -8.57 -1.74 2.85
CA VAL A 134 -9.96 -2.14 2.58
C VAL A 134 -10.54 -1.38 1.38
N GLY A 135 -11.74 -1.79 0.96
CA GLY A 135 -12.46 -1.13 -0.13
C GLY A 135 -11.80 -1.36 -1.50
N ALA A 136 -11.62 -0.28 -2.27
CA ALA A 136 -11.07 -0.36 -3.62
C ALA A 136 -9.56 -0.64 -3.67
N LEU A 137 -8.83 -0.37 -2.59
CA LEU A 137 -7.39 -0.59 -2.46
C LEU A 137 -7.15 -1.70 -1.44
N LYS A 138 -7.68 -2.89 -1.75
CA LYS A 138 -7.61 -4.05 -0.87
C LYS A 138 -6.15 -4.49 -0.68
N GLY A 139 -5.69 -4.54 0.58
CA GLY A 139 -4.40 -5.09 0.98
C GLY A 139 -4.41 -6.62 1.03
N MET A 140 -3.24 -7.22 1.18
CA MET A 140 -3.10 -8.68 1.17
C MET A 140 -3.83 -9.36 2.35
N ALA A 141 -4.05 -8.66 3.46
CA ALA A 141 -4.67 -9.13 4.70
C ALA A 141 -5.67 -8.08 5.27
N PRO A 142 -6.81 -7.84 4.59
CA PRO A 142 -7.78 -6.78 4.94
C PRO A 142 -8.43 -6.90 6.34
N GLY A 143 -8.37 -8.08 6.96
CA GLY A 143 -8.89 -8.37 8.30
C GLY A 143 -7.83 -8.23 9.40
N ALA A 144 -6.56 -8.05 9.04
CA ALA A 144 -5.50 -7.80 10.01
C ALA A 144 -5.68 -6.43 10.67
N LYS A 145 -5.10 -6.29 11.86
CA LYS A 145 -5.06 -5.05 12.62
C LYS A 145 -3.65 -4.48 12.64
N ILE A 146 -3.53 -3.23 12.18
CA ILE A 146 -2.25 -2.54 12.11
C ILE A 146 -1.98 -1.78 13.41
N TYR A 147 -0.79 -1.99 13.96
CA TYR A 147 -0.22 -1.23 15.06
C TYR A 147 0.89 -0.34 14.48
N HIS A 148 0.57 0.91 14.22
CA HIS A 148 1.44 1.78 13.44
C HIS A 148 2.38 2.59 14.34
N ALA A 149 3.69 2.41 14.20
CA ALA A 149 4.70 3.20 14.88
C ALA A 149 5.39 4.15 13.90
N ARG A 150 5.13 5.46 14.06
CA ARG A 150 5.89 6.49 13.39
C ARG A 150 7.30 6.54 13.98
N ALA A 151 8.29 6.27 13.15
CA ALA A 151 9.72 6.30 13.48
C ALA A 151 10.56 7.03 12.44
N PHE A 152 9.97 7.54 11.35
CA PHE A 152 10.71 8.23 10.28
C PHE A 152 10.07 9.58 9.91
N GLU A 153 10.93 10.54 9.54
CA GLU A 153 10.53 11.79 8.89
C GLU A 153 11.55 12.19 7.83
N GLY A 154 11.10 12.66 6.67
CA GLY A 154 11.98 13.05 5.56
C GLY A 154 12.93 11.93 5.10
N GLY A 155 12.54 10.65 5.29
CA GLY A 155 13.37 9.48 5.01
C GLY A 155 14.52 9.25 6.00
N LYS A 156 14.45 9.85 7.18
CA LYS A 156 15.48 9.77 8.22
C LYS A 156 14.89 9.31 9.54
N SER A 157 15.72 8.62 10.32
CA SER A 157 15.45 8.25 11.70
C SER A 157 16.77 8.19 12.46
N THR A 158 16.69 8.05 13.78
CA THR A 158 17.82 7.70 14.62
C THR A 158 17.64 6.31 15.17
N MET A 159 18.74 5.71 15.61
CA MET A 159 18.71 4.40 16.26
C MET A 159 17.74 4.41 17.45
N ASP A 160 17.81 5.44 18.30
CA ASP A 160 17.01 5.56 19.53
C ASP A 160 15.50 5.53 19.25
N VAL A 161 15.09 6.26 18.21
CA VAL A 161 13.71 6.28 17.73
C VAL A 161 13.28 4.90 17.22
N ILE A 162 14.14 4.22 16.45
CA ILE A 162 13.84 2.87 15.92
C ILE A 162 13.69 1.86 17.06
N LEU A 163 14.55 1.88 18.08
CA LEU A 163 14.39 1.00 19.24
C LEU A 163 13.13 1.30 20.02
N SER A 164 12.81 2.58 20.26
CA SER A 164 11.57 2.94 20.94
C SER A 164 10.33 2.43 20.20
N ALA A 165 10.33 2.47 18.87
CA ALA A 165 9.25 1.91 18.06
C ALA A 165 9.20 0.37 18.12
N LEU A 166 10.36 -0.31 18.13
CA LEU A 166 10.43 -1.77 18.28
C LEU A 166 9.98 -2.25 19.65
N ASP A 167 10.37 -1.55 20.71
CA ASP A 167 9.95 -1.85 22.09
C ASP A 167 8.44 -1.69 22.21
N TRP A 168 7.89 -0.57 21.74
CA TRP A 168 6.44 -0.37 21.72
C TRP A 168 5.73 -1.47 20.94
N ALA A 169 6.22 -1.83 19.74
CA ALA A 169 5.63 -2.88 18.92
C ALA A 169 5.62 -4.24 19.62
N ALA A 170 6.69 -4.60 20.35
CA ALA A 170 6.77 -5.83 21.12
C ALA A 170 5.74 -5.86 22.28
N GLU A 171 5.42 -4.71 22.87
CA GLU A 171 4.39 -4.59 23.92
C GLU A 171 2.96 -4.77 23.40
N GLN A 172 2.73 -4.65 22.08
CA GLN A 172 1.39 -4.76 21.48
C GLN A 172 0.95 -6.19 21.18
N ASP A 173 1.76 -7.20 21.55
CA ASP A 173 1.50 -8.62 21.28
C ASP A 173 1.25 -8.87 19.78
N VAL A 174 2.05 -8.22 18.94
CA VAL A 174 2.00 -8.40 17.48
C VAL A 174 2.65 -9.71 17.06
N ARG A 175 2.16 -10.28 15.97
CA ARG A 175 2.75 -11.49 15.38
C ARG A 175 3.76 -11.19 14.28
N ILE A 176 3.68 -10.00 13.68
CA ILE A 176 4.55 -9.56 12.59
C ILE A 176 5.02 -8.13 12.89
N ILE A 177 6.30 -7.84 12.64
CA ILE A 177 6.82 -6.46 12.56
C ILE A 177 7.36 -6.25 11.15
N ASN A 178 6.75 -5.30 10.43
CA ASN A 178 7.22 -4.82 9.13
C ASN A 178 8.14 -3.60 9.30
N MET A 179 9.38 -3.75 8.82
CA MET A 179 10.44 -2.74 8.86
C MET A 179 10.79 -2.33 7.43
N SER A 180 9.99 -1.42 6.87
CA SER A 180 10.11 -0.95 5.48
C SER A 180 11.21 0.10 5.26
N PHE A 181 12.32 -0.04 6.01
CA PHE A 181 13.46 0.86 5.98
C PHE A 181 14.79 0.09 5.90
N VAL A 182 15.84 0.81 5.51
CA VAL A 182 17.20 0.28 5.43
C VAL A 182 18.19 1.28 6.02
N GLY A 183 19.15 0.78 6.78
CA GLY A 183 20.22 1.54 7.40
C GLY A 183 21.51 0.72 7.56
N PRO A 184 22.53 1.32 8.20
CA PRO A 184 23.78 0.63 8.50
C PRO A 184 23.61 -0.42 9.61
N LYS A 185 24.58 -1.34 9.72
CA LYS A 185 24.62 -2.29 10.84
C LYS A 185 24.69 -1.55 12.17
N ASN A 186 23.86 -1.97 13.12
CA ASN A 186 23.93 -1.54 14.51
C ASN A 186 23.69 -2.75 15.43
N ASP A 187 24.57 -2.98 16.41
CA ASP A 187 24.50 -4.19 17.24
C ASP A 187 23.31 -4.18 18.20
N LEU A 188 22.88 -3.02 18.70
CA LEU A 188 21.68 -2.91 19.54
C LEU A 188 20.42 -3.25 18.76
N LEU A 189 20.30 -2.74 17.53
CA LEU A 189 19.21 -3.11 16.63
C LEU A 189 19.21 -4.62 16.36
N GLY A 190 20.39 -5.22 16.14
CA GLY A 190 20.51 -6.66 15.97
C GLY A 190 20.10 -7.46 17.22
N ILE A 191 20.40 -6.98 18.43
CA ILE A 191 19.93 -7.58 19.69
C ILE A 191 18.40 -7.48 19.78
N ALA A 192 17.83 -6.32 19.48
CA ALA A 192 16.39 -6.09 19.50
C ALA A 192 15.65 -7.04 18.53
N CYS A 193 16.14 -7.17 17.29
CA CYS A 193 15.58 -8.12 16.33
C CYS A 193 15.65 -9.57 16.84
N ARG A 194 16.78 -10.01 17.41
CA ARG A 194 16.90 -11.36 17.98
C ARG A 194 15.93 -11.60 19.14
N ASN A 195 15.76 -10.61 20.01
CA ASN A 195 14.83 -10.70 21.13
C ASN A 195 13.38 -10.77 20.65
N ALA A 196 12.99 -9.91 19.69
CA ALA A 196 11.66 -9.96 19.08
C ALA A 196 11.40 -11.32 18.42
N ARG A 197 12.39 -11.90 17.72
CA ARG A 197 12.28 -13.25 17.16
C ARG A 197 12.11 -14.32 18.24
N SER A 198 12.81 -14.20 19.36
CA SER A 198 12.68 -15.13 20.50
C SER A 198 11.31 -15.05 21.19
N LEU A 199 10.58 -13.95 21.03
CA LEU A 199 9.17 -13.81 21.42
C LEU A 199 8.20 -14.45 20.40
N GLY A 200 8.70 -15.05 19.32
CA GLY A 200 7.89 -15.67 18.27
C GLY A 200 7.34 -14.68 17.24
N ILE A 201 7.86 -13.44 17.23
CA ILE A 201 7.46 -12.41 16.26
C ILE A 201 8.17 -12.66 14.94
N VAL A 202 7.42 -12.60 13.84
CA VAL A 202 7.98 -12.65 12.49
C VAL A 202 8.46 -11.25 12.09
N LEU A 203 9.74 -11.14 11.74
CA LEU A 203 10.35 -9.88 11.32
C LEU A 203 10.48 -9.85 9.81
N VAL A 204 9.93 -8.83 9.17
CA VAL A 204 9.99 -8.64 7.71
C VAL A 204 10.62 -7.30 7.41
N ALA A 205 11.61 -7.26 6.54
CA ALA A 205 12.32 -6.02 6.22
C ALA A 205 12.65 -5.87 4.74
N ALA A 206 12.69 -4.61 4.29
CA ALA A 206 13.07 -4.25 2.94
C ALA A 206 14.57 -4.55 2.69
N ALA A 207 14.91 -5.20 1.58
CA ALA A 207 16.31 -5.50 1.25
C ALA A 207 17.13 -4.25 0.91
N GLY A 208 16.50 -3.20 0.36
CA GLY A 208 17.11 -1.91 0.04
C GLY A 208 17.03 -1.55 -1.44
N ASN A 209 17.16 -0.25 -1.72
CA ASN A 209 16.94 0.36 -3.05
C ASN A 209 18.17 1.14 -3.57
N ASN A 210 19.38 0.78 -3.13
CA ASN A 210 20.60 1.53 -3.41
C ASN A 210 21.46 0.90 -4.52
N GLY A 211 20.91 -0.08 -5.25
CA GLY A 211 21.51 -0.75 -6.38
C GLY A 211 22.32 -1.99 -6.01
N PRO A 212 22.74 -2.77 -7.02
CA PRO A 212 23.23 -4.13 -6.80
C PRO A 212 24.61 -4.23 -6.15
N LYS A 213 25.32 -3.10 -6.02
CA LYS A 213 26.63 -3.01 -5.35
C LYS A 213 26.55 -2.35 -3.98
N ALA A 214 25.35 -2.04 -3.51
CA ALA A 214 25.16 -1.47 -2.18
C ALA A 214 25.63 -2.45 -1.10
N PRO A 215 26.10 -1.94 0.05
CA PRO A 215 26.36 -2.80 1.20
C PRO A 215 25.07 -3.47 1.68
N TYR A 216 25.22 -4.47 2.55
CA TYR A 216 24.08 -5.15 3.16
C TYR A 216 23.18 -4.15 3.88
N GLY A 217 21.88 -4.23 3.61
CA GLY A 217 20.88 -3.40 4.26
C GLY A 217 20.42 -3.99 5.58
N TYR A 218 20.50 -3.22 6.66
CA TYR A 218 19.96 -3.61 7.97
C TYR A 218 18.65 -2.87 8.24
N PRO A 219 17.65 -3.50 8.90
CA PRO A 219 17.73 -4.75 9.66
C PRO A 219 17.58 -6.03 8.83
N ALA A 220 17.26 -5.94 7.53
CA ALA A 220 17.04 -7.11 6.67
C ALA A 220 18.19 -8.13 6.69
N ALA A 221 19.44 -7.67 6.83
CA ALA A 221 20.60 -8.54 6.89
C ALA A 221 20.91 -9.16 8.27
N PHE A 222 20.03 -9.03 9.26
CA PHE A 222 20.15 -9.78 10.52
C PHE A 222 19.53 -11.17 10.42
N ASP A 223 20.15 -12.14 11.08
CA ASP A 223 19.60 -13.50 11.18
C ASP A 223 18.21 -13.48 11.83
N GLY A 224 17.28 -14.25 11.26
CA GLY A 224 15.89 -14.30 11.69
C GLY A 224 15.01 -13.15 11.21
N VAL A 225 15.53 -12.28 10.32
CA VAL A 225 14.75 -11.26 9.61
C VAL A 225 14.53 -11.71 8.16
N ILE A 226 13.28 -11.73 7.73
CA ILE A 226 12.88 -12.04 6.36
C ILE A 226 13.21 -10.82 5.48
N ALA A 227 14.34 -10.88 4.78
CA ALA A 227 14.77 -9.85 3.84
C ALA A 227 14.04 -9.98 2.49
N VAL A 228 13.30 -8.94 2.11
CA VAL A 228 12.43 -8.96 0.93
C VAL A 228 12.98 -8.08 -0.18
N THR A 229 13.20 -8.67 -1.36
CA THR A 229 13.53 -7.96 -2.61
C THR A 229 12.29 -7.76 -3.48
N ALA A 230 12.35 -6.83 -4.44
CA ALA A 230 11.21 -6.41 -5.24
C ALA A 230 11.26 -6.94 -6.68
N THR A 231 10.10 -7.40 -7.16
CA THR A 231 9.86 -7.82 -8.55
C THR A 231 8.75 -7.00 -9.20
N ASP A 232 8.76 -6.95 -10.53
CA ASP A 232 7.70 -6.35 -11.35
C ASP A 232 6.65 -7.39 -11.77
N ALA A 233 5.62 -6.94 -12.50
CA ALA A 233 4.53 -7.79 -12.98
C ALA A 233 4.98 -8.96 -13.88
N LYS A 234 6.19 -8.91 -14.44
CA LYS A 234 6.80 -9.91 -15.31
C LYS A 234 7.86 -10.76 -14.60
N ASP A 235 7.94 -10.71 -13.27
CA ASP A 235 9.02 -11.30 -12.46
C ASP A 235 10.41 -10.71 -12.70
N GLY A 236 10.47 -9.56 -13.36
CA GLY A 236 11.70 -8.80 -13.48
C GLY A 236 12.12 -8.30 -12.11
N LEU A 237 13.36 -8.59 -11.73
CA LEU A 237 13.94 -8.04 -10.52
C LEU A 237 14.08 -6.53 -10.63
N MET A 238 13.69 -5.79 -9.60
CA MET A 238 13.82 -4.33 -9.60
C MET A 238 15.30 -3.94 -9.75
N PRO A 239 15.68 -3.14 -10.77
CA PRO A 239 17.09 -2.84 -11.04
C PRO A 239 17.83 -2.16 -9.87
N GLN A 240 17.11 -1.35 -9.09
CA GLN A 240 17.63 -0.60 -7.96
C GLN A 240 17.68 -1.42 -6.66
N ALA A 241 17.14 -2.63 -6.62
CA ALA A 241 17.17 -3.43 -5.40
C ALA A 241 18.61 -3.86 -5.07
N ASN A 242 18.92 -3.86 -3.77
CA ASN A 242 20.19 -4.39 -3.28
C ASN A 242 20.28 -5.89 -3.59
N ARG A 243 21.51 -6.40 -3.68
CA ARG A 243 21.81 -7.83 -3.85
C ARG A 243 22.67 -8.31 -2.69
N GLY A 244 22.53 -9.58 -2.34
CA GLY A 244 23.44 -10.19 -1.38
C GLY A 244 22.89 -11.48 -0.79
N ALA A 245 23.78 -12.21 -0.12
CA ALA A 245 23.43 -13.48 0.51
C ALA A 245 22.41 -13.35 1.64
N TYR A 246 22.05 -12.13 2.04
CA TYR A 246 21.00 -11.88 3.03
C TYR A 246 19.59 -11.84 2.45
N VAL A 247 19.42 -11.69 1.12
CA VAL A 247 18.10 -11.70 0.49
C VAL A 247 17.43 -13.06 0.73
N PHE A 248 16.23 -13.05 1.30
CA PHE A 248 15.52 -14.25 1.70
C PHE A 248 14.47 -14.64 0.66
N ILE A 249 13.63 -13.70 0.26
CA ILE A 249 12.52 -13.95 -0.68
C ILE A 249 12.24 -12.72 -1.53
N SER A 250 11.57 -12.91 -2.66
CA SER A 250 11.10 -11.85 -3.53
C SER A 250 9.59 -11.74 -3.55
N ALA A 251 9.08 -10.52 -3.73
CA ALA A 251 7.67 -10.23 -3.85
C ALA A 251 7.42 -9.04 -4.79
N PRO A 252 6.19 -8.85 -5.29
CA PRO A 252 5.80 -7.69 -6.08
C PRO A 252 6.07 -6.38 -5.34
N GLY A 253 6.78 -5.47 -5.99
CA GLY A 253 7.14 -4.18 -5.39
C GLY A 253 7.45 -3.08 -6.40
N VAL A 254 7.16 -3.30 -7.69
CA VAL A 254 7.39 -2.32 -8.76
C VAL A 254 6.05 -1.91 -9.37
N GLU A 255 5.84 -0.61 -9.55
CA GLU A 255 4.61 -0.05 -10.12
C GLU A 255 3.33 -0.56 -9.43
N MET A 256 3.35 -0.67 -8.11
CA MET A 256 2.20 -1.07 -7.29
C MET A 256 1.25 0.11 -7.11
N VAL A 257 -0.06 -0.11 -7.17
CA VAL A 257 -1.02 0.93 -6.75
C VAL A 257 -1.29 0.78 -5.25
N ALA A 258 -1.01 1.82 -4.48
CA ALA A 258 -1.15 1.81 -3.02
C ALA A 258 -1.89 3.05 -2.51
N PRO A 259 -2.54 3.01 -1.33
CA PRO A 259 -3.11 4.19 -0.69
C PRO A 259 -2.04 5.27 -0.42
N SER A 260 -2.36 6.53 -0.70
CA SER A 260 -1.46 7.68 -0.50
C SER A 260 -2.29 8.93 -0.27
N GLY A 261 -1.99 9.69 0.80
CA GLY A 261 -2.82 10.81 1.26
C GLY A 261 -4.30 10.43 1.32
N ALA A 262 -5.18 11.24 0.74
CA ALA A 262 -6.62 10.94 0.64
C ALA A 262 -7.00 10.02 -0.55
N GLY A 263 -6.03 9.51 -1.32
CA GLY A 263 -6.25 8.75 -2.56
C GLY A 263 -5.30 7.57 -2.70
N SER A 264 -4.70 7.43 -3.88
CA SER A 264 -3.74 6.37 -4.21
C SER A 264 -2.62 6.91 -5.10
N ASP A 265 -1.45 6.28 -5.04
CA ASP A 265 -0.34 6.54 -5.95
C ASP A 265 0.29 5.23 -6.46
N VAL A 266 1.12 5.34 -7.49
CA VAL A 266 1.95 4.25 -8.01
C VAL A 266 3.30 4.28 -7.28
N VAL A 267 3.61 3.20 -6.58
CA VAL A 267 4.76 3.08 -5.71
C VAL A 267 5.72 1.98 -6.18
N THR A 268 7.02 2.17 -5.94
CA THR A 268 8.07 1.22 -6.35
C THR A 268 9.18 1.16 -5.30
N GLY A 269 9.58 -0.04 -4.90
CA GLY A 269 10.62 -0.26 -3.90
C GLY A 269 10.48 -1.58 -3.14
N THR A 270 11.58 -2.02 -2.52
CA THR A 270 11.58 -3.21 -1.64
C THR A 270 10.75 -3.02 -0.36
N SER A 271 10.45 -1.78 0.04
CA SER A 271 9.53 -1.49 1.14
C SER A 271 8.11 -2.00 0.85
N PHE A 272 7.60 -1.74 -0.35
CA PHE A 272 6.29 -2.21 -0.77
C PHE A 272 6.26 -3.74 -0.93
N ALA A 273 7.34 -4.35 -1.41
CA ALA A 273 7.46 -5.81 -1.42
C ALA A 273 7.43 -6.42 0.00
N ALA A 274 8.09 -5.79 0.98
CA ALA A 274 8.03 -6.21 2.38
C ALA A 274 6.61 -6.11 2.96
N ALA A 275 5.84 -5.09 2.58
CA ALA A 275 4.42 -4.97 2.93
C ALA A 275 3.59 -6.13 2.36
N ILE A 276 3.80 -6.50 1.09
CA ILE A 276 3.14 -7.65 0.46
C ILE A 276 3.45 -8.95 1.20
N VAL A 277 4.72 -9.20 1.54
CA VAL A 277 5.13 -10.38 2.31
C VAL A 277 4.52 -10.38 3.71
N SER A 278 4.48 -9.23 4.39
CA SER A 278 3.87 -9.11 5.71
C SER A 278 2.39 -9.47 5.71
N GLY A 279 1.63 -8.99 4.71
CA GLY A 279 0.22 -9.35 4.57
C GLY A 279 0.01 -10.80 4.12
N ALA A 280 0.88 -11.37 3.28
CA ALA A 280 0.84 -12.80 2.97
C ALA A 280 1.05 -13.65 4.23
N ILE A 281 2.06 -13.33 5.05
CA ILE A 281 2.33 -14.01 6.33
C ILE A 281 1.14 -13.89 7.28
N ALA A 282 0.43 -12.76 7.28
CA ALA A 282 -0.79 -12.62 8.07
C ALA A 282 -1.89 -13.61 7.65
N ASN A 283 -2.00 -13.97 6.36
CA ASN A 283 -2.91 -15.03 5.94
C ASN A 283 -2.45 -16.42 6.40
N LEU A 284 -1.14 -16.71 6.35
CA LEU A 284 -0.58 -17.97 6.90
C LEU A 284 -0.90 -18.12 8.39
N ILE A 285 -0.72 -17.05 9.17
CA ILE A 285 -1.05 -17.04 10.60
C ILE A 285 -2.55 -17.16 10.82
N HIS A 286 -3.39 -16.51 10.00
CA HIS A 286 -4.83 -16.62 10.11
C HIS A 286 -5.32 -18.06 9.90
N VAL A 287 -4.77 -18.76 8.90
CA VAL A 287 -5.10 -20.16 8.61
C VAL A 287 -4.56 -21.12 9.69
N ALA A 288 -3.40 -20.82 10.26
CA ALA A 288 -2.77 -21.63 11.30
C ALA A 288 -2.17 -20.75 12.42
N PRO A 289 -2.98 -20.31 13.39
CA PRO A 289 -2.57 -19.34 14.42
C PRO A 289 -1.38 -19.81 15.28
N ASP A 290 -1.26 -21.11 15.49
CA ASP A 290 -0.19 -21.72 16.30
C ASP A 290 1.09 -22.01 15.50
N ARG A 291 1.20 -21.55 14.24
CA ARG A 291 2.46 -21.65 13.49
C ARG A 291 3.52 -20.78 14.15
N SER A 292 4.68 -21.37 14.39
CA SER A 292 5.84 -20.65 14.90
C SER A 292 6.43 -19.76 13.80
N ALA A 293 7.24 -18.80 14.21
CA ALA A 293 7.92 -17.90 13.30
C ALA A 293 8.91 -18.68 12.39
N ASP A 294 9.53 -19.75 12.90
CA ASP A 294 10.43 -20.64 12.15
C ASP A 294 9.67 -21.51 11.15
N GLU A 295 8.49 -22.02 11.52
CA GLU A 295 7.61 -22.78 10.61
C GLU A 295 7.12 -21.92 9.45
N ILE A 296 6.81 -20.64 9.72
CA ILE A 296 6.46 -19.67 8.68
C ILE A 296 7.65 -19.46 7.74
N GLU A 297 8.83 -19.16 8.27
CA GLU A 297 10.02 -18.94 7.46
C GLU A 297 10.36 -20.15 6.59
N LYS A 298 10.31 -21.35 7.18
CA LYS A 298 10.50 -22.62 6.45
C LYS A 298 9.46 -22.80 5.35
N ALA A 299 8.17 -22.58 5.64
CA ALA A 299 7.12 -22.69 4.64
C ALA A 299 7.33 -21.72 3.47
N LEU A 300 7.75 -20.49 3.72
CA LEU A 300 8.07 -19.51 2.68
C LEU A 300 9.25 -19.97 1.82
N ALA A 301 10.33 -20.46 2.45
CA ALA A 301 11.52 -20.92 1.75
C ALA A 301 11.26 -22.17 0.88
N ASP A 302 10.54 -23.15 1.41
CA ASP A 302 10.30 -24.44 0.76
C ASP A 302 9.31 -24.34 -0.41
N THR A 303 8.50 -23.28 -0.46
CA THR A 303 7.40 -23.15 -1.43
C THR A 303 7.55 -21.98 -2.41
N ALA A 304 8.55 -21.11 -2.20
CA ALA A 304 8.84 -20.03 -3.12
C ALA A 304 9.05 -20.57 -4.55
N ARG A 305 8.47 -19.87 -5.53
CA ARG A 305 8.68 -20.16 -6.94
C ARG A 305 10.05 -19.64 -7.34
N ASP A 306 10.97 -20.57 -7.58
CA ASP A 306 12.34 -20.30 -8.02
C ASP A 306 12.36 -19.36 -9.23
N LEU A 307 13.13 -18.27 -9.13
CA LEU A 307 13.33 -17.25 -10.17
C LEU A 307 14.83 -17.02 -10.33
N GLY A 308 15.28 -16.76 -11.56
CA GLY A 308 16.70 -16.55 -11.82
C GLY A 308 17.49 -17.86 -11.95
N PRO A 309 18.74 -17.90 -11.48
CA PRO A 309 19.52 -19.14 -11.40
C PRO A 309 18.80 -20.21 -10.56
N LYS A 310 19.01 -21.49 -10.87
CA LYS A 310 18.35 -22.58 -10.16
C LYS A 310 18.75 -22.60 -8.67
N GLY A 311 17.73 -22.61 -7.80
CA GLY A 311 17.87 -22.65 -6.35
C GLY A 311 18.23 -21.30 -5.76
N ARG A 312 18.39 -21.25 -4.43
CA ARG A 312 18.58 -19.99 -3.71
C ARG A 312 19.74 -19.17 -4.25
N ASP A 313 19.48 -17.91 -4.56
CA ASP A 313 20.48 -16.95 -5.07
C ASP A 313 20.46 -15.59 -4.31
N ASN A 314 21.38 -14.69 -4.69
CA ASN A 314 21.57 -13.40 -4.02
C ASN A 314 20.65 -12.27 -4.53
N ASP A 315 19.85 -12.57 -5.55
CA ASP A 315 19.05 -11.64 -6.32
C ASP A 315 17.56 -11.78 -5.94
N PHE A 316 17.05 -13.01 -5.90
CA PHE A 316 15.67 -13.38 -5.58
C PHE A 316 15.53 -14.15 -4.25
N GLY A 317 16.63 -14.53 -3.60
CA GLY A 317 16.58 -15.38 -2.42
C GLY A 317 16.08 -16.78 -2.78
N TYR A 318 15.09 -17.30 -2.07
CA TYR A 318 14.44 -18.58 -2.41
C TYR A 318 13.51 -18.49 -3.63
N GLY A 319 13.25 -17.29 -4.15
CA GLY A 319 12.37 -17.06 -5.30
C GLY A 319 11.20 -16.15 -4.96
N LEU A 320 10.17 -16.18 -5.79
CA LEU A 320 8.93 -15.41 -5.61
C LEU A 320 7.99 -16.12 -4.63
N LEU A 321 7.51 -15.37 -3.65
CA LEU A 321 6.49 -15.82 -2.70
C LEU A 321 5.31 -16.53 -3.39
N ASP A 322 4.92 -17.70 -2.88
CA ASP A 322 3.70 -18.42 -3.24
C ASP A 322 2.88 -18.67 -1.97
N THR A 323 1.95 -17.76 -1.69
CA THR A 323 1.14 -17.75 -0.45
C THR A 323 0.30 -19.01 -0.34
N LYS A 324 -0.33 -19.45 -1.44
CA LYS A 324 -1.17 -20.65 -1.45
C LYS A 324 -0.36 -21.92 -1.16
N ALA A 325 0.83 -22.04 -1.74
CA ALA A 325 1.69 -23.18 -1.46
C ALA A 325 2.18 -23.16 0.00
N ALA A 326 2.58 -21.99 0.53
CA ALA A 326 3.02 -21.85 1.91
C ALA A 326 1.89 -22.11 2.94
N GLU A 327 0.64 -21.75 2.63
CA GLU A 327 -0.54 -22.11 3.45
C GLU A 327 -0.75 -23.63 3.52
N ALA A 328 -0.46 -24.38 2.46
CA ALA A 328 -0.67 -25.82 2.39
C ALA A 328 0.36 -26.66 3.16
N VAL A 329 1.48 -26.06 3.60
CA VAL A 329 2.52 -26.75 4.38
C VAL A 329 1.96 -27.19 5.73
N LYS A 330 2.01 -28.49 6.03
CA LYS A 330 1.55 -29.03 7.32
C LYS A 330 2.59 -28.73 8.41
N LYS A 331 2.09 -28.54 9.64
CA LYS A 331 2.93 -28.51 10.83
C LYS A 331 3.61 -29.87 11.00
N GLU A 332 4.92 -29.88 11.20
CA GLU A 332 5.72 -31.08 11.49
C GLU A 332 5.55 -31.53 12.94
#